data_AF-A0A4R3KCJ1-F1
#
_entry.id   AF-A0A4R3KCJ1-F1
#
_cell.length_a   1.000
_cell.length_b   1.000
_cell.length_c   1.000
_cell.angle_alpha   90.00
_cell.angle_beta   90.00
_cell.angle_gamma   90.00
#
_symmetry.space_group_name_H-M   'P 1'
#
loop_
_entity.id
_entity.type
_entity.pdbx_description
1 polymer ?
#
loop_
_entity_poly.entity_id
_entity_poly.type
_entity_poly.pdbx_seq_one_letter_code
_entity_poly.pdbx_strand_id
1 'polypeptide(L)'
;MAAAVQNLFKQKEVLAALQKEMVENLHEYEKTLAERNVNAGMLQIYGDFFAWKRRQINLQQTAIRNAAAKREECLANLLNAQKKVESLEQLRQKRFEEYRYEAFAEEQKQIDEIGLQMHMRRA
;
A
#
# COMPACT_ATOMS: atom_id res chain seq x y z
N MET A 1 6.51 -0.10 0.63
CA MET A 1 5.15 -0.68 0.40
C MET A 1 5.11 -2.18 0.65
N ALA A 2 5.96 -3.00 0.01
CA ALA A 2 6.00 -4.46 0.22
C ALA A 2 6.14 -4.87 1.70
N ALA A 3 7.07 -4.24 2.43
CA ALA A 3 7.25 -4.49 3.87
C ALA A 3 6.00 -4.17 4.71
N ALA A 4 5.26 -3.10 4.38
CA ALA A 4 4.03 -2.73 5.10
C ALA A 4 2.89 -3.73 4.84
N VAL A 5 2.78 -4.23 3.61
CA VAL A 5 1.82 -5.29 3.24
C VAL A 5 2.17 -6.60 3.95
N GLN A 6 3.45 -7.00 3.93
CA GLN A 6 3.91 -8.19 4.64
C GLN A 6 3.67 -8.08 6.15
N ASN A 7 3.92 -6.92 6.75
CA ASN A 7 3.65 -6.72 8.17
C ASN A 7 2.15 -6.87 8.47
N LEU A 8 1.27 -6.23 7.68
CA LEU A 8 -0.18 -6.37 7.84
C LEU A 8 -0.63 -7.84 7.75
N PHE A 9 -0.08 -8.60 6.81
CA PHE A 9 -0.38 -10.02 6.65
C PHE A 9 0.03 -10.81 7.90
N LYS A 10 1.29 -10.64 8.36
CA LYS A 10 1.78 -11.26 9.60
C LYS A 10 0.89 -10.94 10.80
N GLN A 11 0.47 -9.69 10.97
CA GLN A 11 -0.40 -9.32 12.09
C GLN A 11 -1.77 -10.01 12.01
N LYS A 12 -2.31 -10.24 10.80
CA LYS A 12 -3.55 -10.99 10.60
C LYS A 12 -3.38 -12.49 10.88
N GLU A 13 -2.25 -13.08 10.50
CA GLU A 13 -1.93 -14.48 10.82
C GLU A 13 -1.84 -14.69 12.34
N VAL A 14 -1.18 -13.78 13.06
CA VAL A 14 -1.12 -13.83 14.53
C VAL A 14 -2.52 -13.74 15.14
N LEU A 15 -3.40 -12.86 14.62
CA LEU A 15 -4.78 -12.79 15.10
C LEU A 15 -5.53 -14.11 14.85
N ALA A 16 -5.38 -14.71 13.67
CA ALA A 16 -6.03 -15.97 13.34
C ALA A 16 -5.57 -17.10 14.26
N ALA A 17 -4.27 -17.17 14.56
CA ALA A 17 -3.72 -18.11 15.54
C ALA A 17 -4.31 -17.89 16.94
N LEU A 18 -4.35 -16.65 17.44
CA LEU A 18 -4.94 -16.34 18.75
C LEU A 18 -6.43 -16.69 18.84
N GLN A 19 -7.18 -16.47 17.77
CA GLN A 19 -8.61 -16.81 17.69
C GLN A 19 -8.82 -18.33 17.65
N LYS A 20 -7.99 -19.04 16.89
CA LYS A 20 -8.00 -20.51 16.85
C LYS A 20 -7.73 -21.10 18.23
N GLU A 21 -6.67 -20.65 18.90
CA GLU A 21 -6.35 -21.06 20.26
C GLU A 21 -7.51 -20.77 21.23
N MET A 22 -8.16 -19.62 21.12
CA MET A 22 -9.32 -19.28 21.96
C MET A 22 -10.47 -20.27 21.79
N VAL A 23 -10.78 -20.68 20.55
CA VAL A 23 -11.84 -21.65 20.26
C VAL A 23 -11.48 -23.04 20.76
N GLU A 24 -10.24 -23.48 20.55
CA GLU A 24 -9.76 -24.78 21.02
C GLU A 24 -9.84 -24.89 22.56
N ASN A 25 -9.38 -23.86 23.27
CA ASN A 25 -9.45 -23.83 24.74
C ASN A 25 -10.88 -23.75 25.27
N LEU A 26 -11.78 -23.07 24.54
CA LEU A 26 -13.19 -23.02 24.91
C LEU A 26 -13.85 -24.39 24.78
N HIS A 27 -13.52 -25.13 23.71
CA HIS A 27 -14.00 -26.49 23.52
C HIS A 27 -13.47 -27.46 24.60
N GLU A 28 -12.19 -27.33 24.97
CA GLU A 28 -11.60 -28.11 26.07
C GLU A 28 -12.26 -27.81 27.42
N TYR A 29 -12.54 -26.54 27.68
CA TYR A 29 -13.27 -26.10 28.86
C TYR A 29 -14.68 -26.68 28.92
N GLU A 30 -15.44 -26.62 27.82
CA GLU A 30 -16.78 -27.22 27.71
C GLU A 30 -16.76 -28.73 27.95
N LYS A 31 -15.77 -29.43 27.41
CA LYS A 31 -15.59 -30.87 27.63
C LYS A 31 -15.32 -31.18 29.11
N THR A 32 -14.42 -30.42 29.72
CA THR A 32 -14.06 -30.58 31.15
C THR A 32 -15.28 -30.36 32.05
N LEU A 33 -16.11 -29.36 31.74
CA LEU A 33 -17.38 -29.11 32.43
C LEU A 33 -18.37 -30.28 32.28
N ALA A 34 -18.51 -30.82 31.07
CA ALA A 34 -19.41 -31.94 30.80
C ALA A 34 -19.03 -33.21 31.58
N GLU A 35 -17.74 -33.45 31.79
CA GLU A 35 -17.21 -34.57 32.58
C GLU A 35 -17.40 -34.41 34.11
N ARG A 36 -18.00 -33.29 34.57
CA ARG A 36 -18.20 -32.94 36.01
C ARG A 36 -16.91 -32.94 36.85
N ASN A 37 -15.75 -32.94 36.22
CA ASN A 37 -14.43 -32.90 36.86
C ASN A 37 -13.96 -31.47 37.17
N VAL A 38 -14.88 -30.57 37.55
CA VAL A 38 -14.58 -29.15 37.71
C VAL A 38 -14.74 -28.71 39.16
N ASN A 39 -13.66 -28.15 39.72
CA ASN A 39 -13.67 -27.45 40.99
C ASN A 39 -13.66 -25.93 40.78
N ALA A 40 -13.98 -25.16 41.83
CA ALA A 40 -14.04 -23.70 41.76
C ALA A 40 -12.70 -23.04 41.34
N GLY A 41 -11.56 -23.64 41.71
CA GLY A 41 -10.23 -23.15 41.31
C GLY A 41 -9.99 -23.26 39.81
N MET A 42 -10.41 -24.36 39.17
CA MET A 42 -10.34 -24.54 37.73
C MET A 42 -11.18 -23.49 36.99
N LEU A 43 -12.40 -23.21 37.46
CA LEU A 43 -13.26 -22.16 36.87
C LEU A 43 -12.57 -20.79 36.90
N GLN A 44 -11.90 -20.47 38.00
CA GLN A 44 -11.17 -19.22 38.14
C GLN A 44 -9.98 -19.14 37.18
N ILE A 45 -9.19 -20.22 37.08
CA ILE A 45 -8.04 -20.32 36.16
C ILE A 45 -8.49 -20.13 34.70
N TYR A 46 -9.55 -20.81 34.28
CA TYR A 46 -10.10 -20.65 32.92
C TYR A 46 -10.65 -19.23 32.70
N GLY A 47 -11.32 -18.65 33.69
CA GLY A 47 -11.81 -17.27 33.64
C GLY A 47 -10.67 -16.26 33.41
N ASP A 48 -9.61 -16.36 34.20
CA ASP A 48 -8.42 -15.50 34.09
C ASP A 48 -7.71 -15.69 32.74
N PHE A 49 -7.58 -16.94 32.28
CA PHE A 49 -7.01 -17.27 30.98
C PHE A 49 -7.81 -16.66 29.83
N PHE A 50 -9.14 -16.82 29.81
CA PHE A 50 -9.99 -16.26 28.76
C PHE A 50 -9.97 -14.72 28.77
N ALA A 51 -9.93 -14.09 29.95
CA ALA A 51 -9.78 -12.65 30.08
C ALA A 51 -8.44 -12.18 29.48
N TRP A 52 -7.35 -12.88 29.81
CA TRP A 52 -6.03 -12.61 29.26
C TRP A 52 -5.97 -12.80 27.73
N LYS A 53 -6.52 -13.92 27.21
CA LYS A 53 -6.58 -14.16 25.76
C LYS A 53 -7.39 -13.10 25.02
N ARG A 54 -8.52 -12.68 25.59
CA ARG A 54 -9.33 -11.59 25.02
C ARG A 54 -8.56 -10.28 24.98
N ARG A 55 -7.77 -9.98 26.01
CA ARG A 55 -6.87 -8.82 26.01
C ARG A 55 -5.80 -8.93 24.90
N GLN A 56 -5.19 -10.10 24.71
CA GLN A 56 -4.24 -10.33 23.61
C GLN A 56 -4.88 -10.10 22.24
N ILE A 57 -6.07 -10.65 22.01
CA ILE A 57 -6.82 -10.47 20.76
C ILE A 57 -7.11 -8.99 20.51
N ASN A 58 -7.55 -8.24 21.53
CA ASN A 58 -7.80 -6.80 21.40
C ASN A 58 -6.53 -6.01 21.06
N LEU A 59 -5.40 -6.32 21.72
CA LEU A 59 -4.11 -5.70 21.40
C LEU A 59 -3.69 -6.01 19.96
N GLN A 60 -3.88 -7.25 19.51
CA GLN A 60 -3.56 -7.68 18.16
C GLN A 60 -4.43 -6.99 17.11
N GLN A 61 -5.72 -6.78 17.39
CA GLN A 61 -6.60 -6.00 16.53
C GLN A 61 -6.13 -4.54 16.39
N THR A 62 -5.67 -3.91 17.48
CA THR A 62 -5.05 -2.59 17.43
C THR A 62 -3.77 -2.59 16.59
N ALA A 63 -2.92 -3.62 16.72
CA ALA A 63 -1.71 -3.77 15.90
C ALA A 63 -2.05 -3.87 14.40
N ILE A 64 -3.10 -4.62 14.03
CA ILE A 64 -3.61 -4.70 12.66
C ILE A 64 -4.06 -3.32 12.15
N ARG A 65 -4.83 -2.57 12.96
CA ARG A 65 -5.28 -1.22 12.58
C ARG A 65 -4.09 -0.30 12.30
N ASN A 66 -3.08 -0.31 13.16
CA ASN A 66 -1.87 0.48 12.98
C ASN A 66 -1.09 0.05 11.72
N ALA A 67 -0.95 -1.26 11.48
CA ALA A 67 -0.29 -1.78 10.28
C ALA A 67 -1.04 -1.40 8.99
N ALA A 68 -2.38 -1.41 9.02
CA ALA A 68 -3.22 -0.99 7.91
C ALA A 68 -3.05 0.50 7.61
N ALA A 69 -3.11 1.35 8.64
CA ALA A 69 -2.87 2.78 8.50
C ALA A 69 -1.49 3.07 7.89
N LYS A 70 -0.44 2.35 8.31
CA LYS A 70 0.90 2.53 7.74
C LYS A 70 0.99 2.11 6.28
N ARG A 71 0.26 1.05 5.89
CA ARG A 71 0.15 0.64 4.47
C ARG A 71 -0.53 1.73 3.64
N GLU A 72 -1.60 2.33 4.15
CA GLU A 72 -2.32 3.41 3.46
C GLU A 72 -1.45 4.66 3.29
N GLU A 73 -0.71 5.06 4.32
CA GLU A 73 0.26 6.16 4.23
C GLU A 73 1.32 5.89 3.15
N CYS A 74 1.86 4.66 3.11
CA CYS A 74 2.82 4.26 2.08
C CYS A 74 2.21 4.33 0.66
N LEU A 75 0.95 3.94 0.50
CA LEU A 75 0.25 3.99 -0.79
C LEU A 75 0.01 5.44 -1.23
N ALA A 76 -0.43 6.30 -0.31
CA ALA A 76 -0.63 7.73 -0.58
C ALA A 76 0.67 8.40 -1.05
N ASN A 77 1.79 8.10 -0.38
CA ASN A 77 3.11 8.61 -0.76
C ASN A 77 3.53 8.13 -2.15
N LEU A 78 3.28 6.86 -2.48
CA LEU A 78 3.57 6.31 -3.80
C LEU A 78 2.75 7.00 -4.89
N LEU A 79 1.44 7.18 -4.67
CA LEU A 79 0.56 7.88 -5.62
C LEU A 79 1.00 9.32 -5.83
N ASN A 80 1.41 10.02 -4.77
CA ASN A 80 1.93 11.38 -4.89
C ASN A 80 3.25 11.43 -5.66
N ALA A 81 4.13 10.46 -5.48
CA ALA A 81 5.36 10.35 -6.25
C ALA A 81 5.05 10.08 -7.74
N GLN A 82 4.12 9.17 -8.03
CA GLN A 82 3.70 8.86 -9.39
C GLN A 82 3.15 10.10 -10.11
N LYS A 83 2.25 10.86 -9.47
CA LYS A 83 1.72 12.11 -10.03
C LYS A 83 2.82 13.13 -10.39
N LYS A 84 3.89 13.20 -9.59
CA LYS A 84 5.03 14.08 -9.87
C LYS A 84 5.84 13.60 -11.08
N VAL A 85 6.01 12.28 -11.23
CA VAL A 85 6.68 11.72 -12.41
C VAL A 85 5.86 12.02 -13.66
N GLU A 86 4.55 11.75 -13.62
CA GLU A 86 3.63 12.02 -14.73
C GLU A 86 3.65 13.51 -15.14
N SER A 87 3.68 14.44 -14.19
CA SER A 87 3.75 15.87 -14.51
C SER A 87 5.08 16.27 -15.15
N LEU A 88 6.20 15.68 -14.70
CA LEU A 88 7.51 15.92 -15.30
C LEU A 88 7.60 15.33 -16.71
N GLU A 89 7.04 14.16 -16.94
CA GLU A 89 6.97 13.55 -18.27
C GLU A 89 6.14 14.39 -19.24
N GLN A 90 4.99 14.91 -18.79
CA GLN A 90 4.18 15.84 -19.59
C GLN A 90 4.95 17.12 -19.93
N LEU A 91 5.68 17.70 -18.98
CA LEU A 91 6.51 18.87 -19.23
C LEU A 91 7.63 18.56 -20.22
N ARG A 92 8.30 17.41 -20.08
CA ARG A 92 9.35 16.97 -21.01
C ARG A 92 8.81 16.82 -22.42
N GLN A 93 7.62 16.22 -22.56
CA GLN A 93 6.97 16.03 -23.85
C GLN A 93 6.65 17.37 -24.52
N LYS A 94 6.08 18.33 -23.77
CA LYS A 94 5.81 19.68 -24.29
C LYS A 94 7.08 20.39 -24.78
N ARG A 95 8.15 20.36 -23.98
CA ARG A 95 9.43 20.98 -24.37
C ARG A 95 10.03 20.34 -25.61
N PHE A 96 9.84 19.03 -25.77
CA PHE A 96 10.30 18.32 -26.96
C PHE A 96 9.49 18.71 -28.21
N GLU A 97 8.18 18.89 -28.06
CA GLU A 97 7.31 19.37 -29.14
C GLU A 97 7.65 20.81 -29.56
N GLU A 98 7.87 21.70 -28.59
CA GLU A 98 8.32 23.08 -28.81
C GLU A 98 9.65 23.09 -29.59
N TYR A 99 10.64 22.33 -29.14
CA TYR A 99 11.94 22.23 -29.83
C TYR A 99 11.79 21.73 -31.27
N ARG A 100 10.95 20.72 -31.51
CA ARG A 100 10.70 20.21 -32.87
C ARG A 100 10.04 21.26 -33.76
N TYR A 101 9.12 22.03 -33.21
CA TYR A 101 8.45 23.10 -33.94
C TYR A 101 9.44 24.21 -34.31
N GLU A 102 10.28 24.64 -33.36
CA GLU A 102 11.32 25.64 -33.59
C GLU A 102 12.32 25.19 -34.66
N ALA A 103 12.84 23.96 -34.55
CA ALA A 103 13.75 23.40 -35.55
C ALA A 103 13.11 23.34 -36.95
N PHE A 104 11.85 22.92 -37.05
CA PHE A 104 11.13 22.89 -38.32
C PHE A 104 10.91 24.30 -38.91
N ALA A 105 10.58 25.28 -38.08
CA ALA A 105 10.43 26.67 -38.50
C ALA A 105 11.76 27.26 -39.00
N GLU A 106 12.88 26.95 -38.35
CA GLU A 106 14.22 27.35 -38.81
C GLU A 106 14.58 26.70 -40.16
N GLU A 107 14.32 25.40 -40.32
CA GLU A 107 14.53 24.69 -41.59
C GLU A 107 13.71 25.32 -42.73
N GLN A 108 12.42 25.60 -42.49
CA GLN A 108 11.57 26.20 -43.50
C GLN A 108 12.05 27.61 -43.90
N LYS A 109 12.48 28.41 -42.93
CA LYS A 109 13.05 29.73 -43.19
C LYS A 109 14.29 29.66 -44.08
N GLN A 110 15.19 28.71 -43.81
CA GLN A 110 16.38 28.50 -44.66
C GLN A 110 16.00 28.09 -46.07
N ILE A 111 15.02 27.19 -46.24
CA ILE A 111 14.51 26.77 -47.55
C ILE A 111 13.95 27.97 -48.33
N ASP A 112 13.14 28.80 -47.67
CA ASP A 112 12.54 29.99 -48.28
C ASP A 112 13.60 31.01 -48.72
N GLU A 113 14.61 31.26 -47.86
CA GLU A 113 15.74 32.13 -48.18
C GLU A 113 16.54 31.63 -49.38
N ILE A 114 16.83 30.32 -49.44
CA ILE A 114 17.50 29.70 -50.59
C ILE A 114 16.65 29.85 -51.86
N GLY A 115 15.34 29.59 -51.77
CA GLY A 115 14.40 29.74 -52.88
C GLY A 115 14.40 31.16 -53.44
N LEU A 116 14.33 32.17 -52.58
CA LEU A 116 14.42 33.58 -52.96
C LEU A 116 15.74 33.90 -53.67
N GLN A 117 16.88 33.43 -53.14
CA GLN A 117 18.18 33.63 -53.79
C GLN A 117 18.25 32.98 -55.18
N MET A 118 17.69 31.76 -55.34
CA MET A 118 17.64 31.10 -56.65
C MET A 118 16.78 31.86 -57.64
N HIS A 119 15.63 32.38 -57.21
CA HIS A 119 14.77 33.22 -58.05
C HIS A 119 15.47 34.50 -58.48
N MET A 120 16.14 35.21 -57.56
CA MET A 120 16.87 36.44 -57.87
C MET A 120 18.07 36.22 -58.82
N ARG A 121 18.68 35.03 -58.83
CA ARG A 121 19.77 34.70 -59.77
C ARG A 121 19.30 34.33 -61.17
N ARG A 122 18.01 34.04 -61.34
CA ARG A 122 17.39 33.68 -62.64
C ARG A 122 16.63 34.85 -63.28
N ALA A 123 16.40 35.93 -62.53
CA ALA A 123 15.89 37.21 -63.02
C ALA A 123 17.06 38.08 -63.51
#